data_AF-A0A7S2HM92-F1
#
_entry.id   AF-A0A7S2HM92-F1
#
_cell.length_a   1.000
_cell.length_b   1.000
_cell.length_c   1.000
_cell.angle_alpha   90.00
_cell.angle_beta   90.00
_cell.angle_gamma   90.00
#
_symmetry.space_group_name_H-M   'P 1'
#
loop_
_entity.id
_entity.type
_entity.pdbx_description
1 polymer ?
#
loop_
_entity_poly.entity_id
_entity_poly.type
_entity_poly.pdbx_seq_one_letter_code
_entity_poly.pdbx_strand_id
1 'polypeptide(L)'
;LALLVTYYDVSVENIDKVTADKSYSSCKTLKGPSSGKEFTDFDKLKFTIRTKNGKEASVAADRCGGDDSVGIVVDSSTGKEVARYNMPDEEAVANIPSLEAKNPGAMPYFYAQDPDYASLKERVAKNCVDPSVAAEGVASIDVALESLKVAEYLTPILQEQLSPSP
;
A
#
# COMPACT_ATOMS: atom_id res chain seq x y z
N LEU A 1 -1.51 3.59 -0.70
CA LEU A 1 -2.01 4.96 -0.94
C LEU A 1 -1.69 5.48 -2.34
N ALA A 2 -0.46 5.31 -2.86
CA ALA A 2 -0.13 5.72 -4.23
C ALA A 2 -1.10 5.19 -5.30
N LEU A 3 -1.51 3.92 -5.22
CA LEU A 3 -2.53 3.36 -6.13
C LEU A 3 -3.88 4.11 -6.07
N LEU A 4 -4.29 4.56 -4.87
CA LEU A 4 -5.53 5.30 -4.68
C LEU A 4 -5.42 6.72 -5.25
N VAL A 5 -4.26 7.38 -5.07
CA VAL A 5 -3.97 8.68 -5.68
C VAL A 5 -4.00 8.56 -7.21
N THR A 6 -3.29 7.57 -7.77
CA THR A 6 -3.15 7.41 -9.23
C THR A 6 -4.45 7.01 -9.92
N TYR A 7 -5.20 6.05 -9.37
CA TYR A 7 -6.33 5.44 -10.09
C TYR A 7 -7.71 5.82 -9.53
N TYR A 8 -7.78 6.16 -8.24
CA TYR A 8 -9.03 6.42 -7.53
C TYR A 8 -9.28 7.90 -7.24
N ASP A 9 -8.44 8.79 -7.79
CA ASP A 9 -8.60 10.25 -7.63
C ASP A 9 -8.62 10.67 -6.15
N VAL A 10 -7.88 9.95 -5.31
CA VAL A 10 -7.79 10.25 -3.88
C VAL A 10 -6.77 11.37 -3.67
N SER A 11 -7.22 12.46 -3.08
CA SER A 11 -6.42 13.57 -2.59
C SER A 11 -7.06 14.12 -1.32
N VAL A 12 -6.33 14.90 -0.53
CA VAL A 12 -6.91 15.54 0.68
C VAL A 12 -8.15 16.37 0.33
N GLU A 13 -8.13 17.05 -0.82
CA GLU A 13 -9.25 17.89 -1.27
C GLU A 13 -10.44 17.10 -1.80
N ASN A 14 -10.23 15.86 -2.26
CA ASN A 14 -11.27 15.06 -2.90
C ASN A 14 -11.81 13.93 -2.03
N ILE A 15 -11.25 13.70 -0.84
CA ILE A 15 -11.84 12.80 0.16
C ILE A 15 -13.17 13.38 0.65
N ASP A 16 -14.23 12.59 0.56
CA ASP A 16 -15.55 12.90 1.13
C ASP A 16 -15.71 12.24 2.50
N LYS A 17 -15.40 10.93 2.57
CA LYS A 17 -15.57 10.16 3.80
C LYS A 17 -14.49 9.10 3.95
N VAL A 18 -14.07 8.91 5.19
CA VAL A 18 -13.16 7.84 5.62
C VAL A 18 -13.84 7.06 6.73
N THR A 19 -13.86 5.72 6.64
CA THR A 19 -14.46 4.86 7.66
C THR A 19 -13.53 3.72 8.00
N ALA A 20 -13.10 3.65 9.26
CA ALA A 20 -12.30 2.57 9.79
C ALA A 20 -13.17 1.34 10.07
N ASP A 21 -12.67 0.17 9.69
CA ASP A 21 -13.22 -1.12 10.10
C ASP A 21 -12.73 -1.42 11.52
N LYS A 22 -13.55 -1.09 12.52
CA LYS A 22 -13.21 -1.27 13.94
C LYS A 22 -13.07 -2.74 14.35
N SER A 23 -13.64 -3.67 13.58
CA SER A 23 -13.57 -5.11 13.89
C SER A 23 -12.21 -5.71 13.49
N TYR A 24 -11.59 -5.16 12.45
CA TYR A 24 -10.29 -5.58 11.97
C TYR A 24 -9.14 -4.74 12.54
N SER A 25 -9.36 -3.44 12.69
CA SER A 25 -8.29 -2.49 13.01
C SER A 25 -7.97 -2.46 14.50
N SER A 26 -6.70 -2.18 14.83
CA SER A 26 -6.23 -1.97 16.18
C SER A 26 -5.22 -0.82 16.22
N CYS A 27 -5.43 0.09 17.18
CA CYS A 27 -4.58 1.24 17.44
C CYS A 27 -4.01 1.10 18.85
N LYS A 28 -2.68 1.23 18.99
CA LYS A 28 -1.96 0.95 20.23
C LYS A 28 -1.02 2.09 20.57
N THR A 29 -0.96 2.41 21.86
CA THR A 29 0.10 3.25 22.41
C THR A 29 1.24 2.37 22.89
N LEU A 30 2.43 2.54 22.32
CA LEU A 30 3.63 1.79 22.64
C LEU A 30 4.75 2.74 23.08
N LYS A 31 5.70 2.22 23.86
CA LYS A 31 6.89 2.96 24.25
C LYS A 31 7.99 2.74 23.21
N GLY A 32 8.49 3.82 22.60
CA GLY A 32 9.53 3.78 21.59
C GLY A 32 10.81 3.14 22.12
N PRO A 33 11.41 2.15 21.42
CA PRO A 33 12.55 1.40 21.94
C PRO A 33 13.81 2.24 22.11
N SER A 34 13.99 3.29 21.30
CA SER A 34 15.16 4.16 21.34
C SER A 34 14.95 5.44 22.14
N SER A 35 13.74 6.00 22.14
CA SER A 35 13.43 7.30 22.78
C SER A 35 12.81 7.17 24.17
N GLY A 36 12.24 6.01 24.49
CA GLY A 36 11.41 5.81 25.68
C GLY A 36 10.12 6.64 25.68
N LYS A 37 9.79 7.35 24.60
CA LYS A 37 8.58 8.16 24.49
C LYS A 37 7.42 7.29 24.02
N GLU A 38 6.24 7.57 24.52
CA GLU A 38 5.02 6.94 24.02
C GLU A 38 4.71 7.46 22.61
N PHE A 39 4.24 6.55 21.76
CA PHE A 39 3.70 6.86 20.45
C PHE A 39 2.46 5.99 20.21
N THR A 40 1.44 6.56 19.58
CA THR A 40 0.20 5.88 19.24
C THR A 40 0.19 5.60 17.75
N ASP A 41 -0.05 4.34 17.37
CA ASP A 41 0.06 3.89 15.99
C ASP A 41 -0.77 2.61 15.74
N PHE A 42 -0.93 2.23 14.48
CA PHE A 42 -1.76 1.09 14.08
C PHE A 42 -0.90 -0.16 13.88
N ASP A 43 -1.16 -1.25 14.61
CA ASP A 43 -0.57 -2.55 14.29
C ASP A 43 -1.38 -3.28 13.21
N LYS A 44 -2.70 -3.05 13.16
CA LYS A 44 -3.59 -3.48 12.08
C LYS A 44 -4.53 -2.34 11.71
N LEU A 45 -4.75 -2.13 10.42
CA LEU A 45 -5.60 -1.05 9.96
C LEU A 45 -6.34 -1.47 8.70
N LYS A 46 -7.66 -1.33 8.73
CA LYS A 46 -8.50 -1.42 7.54
C LYS A 46 -9.47 -0.26 7.51
N PHE A 47 -9.56 0.40 6.37
CA PHE A 47 -10.45 1.54 6.18
C PHE A 47 -10.91 1.64 4.74
N THR A 48 -12.03 2.32 4.55
CA THR A 48 -12.60 2.64 3.24
C THR A 48 -12.60 4.15 3.05
N ILE A 49 -12.12 4.59 1.89
CA ILE A 49 -12.20 5.97 1.42
C ILE A 49 -13.27 6.05 0.35
N ARG A 50 -14.16 7.03 0.48
CA ARG A 50 -15.04 7.51 -0.58
C ARG A 50 -14.61 8.91 -1.01
N THR A 51 -14.47 9.12 -2.31
CA THR A 51 -14.19 10.44 -2.88
C THR A 51 -15.49 11.20 -3.17
N LYS A 52 -15.39 12.53 -3.30
CA LYS A 52 -16.53 13.40 -3.67
C LYS A 52 -17.10 13.05 -5.03
N ASN A 53 -16.27 12.47 -5.90
CA ASN A 53 -16.64 11.98 -7.22
C ASN A 53 -17.27 10.57 -7.19
N GLY A 54 -17.51 10.01 -6.00
CA GLY A 54 -18.22 8.73 -5.81
C GLY A 54 -17.36 7.48 -5.99
N LYS A 55 -16.04 7.61 -6.21
CA LYS A 55 -15.14 6.45 -6.23
C LYS A 55 -14.92 5.94 -4.80
N GLU A 56 -14.79 4.64 -4.64
CA GLU A 56 -14.60 4.00 -3.34
C GLU A 56 -13.47 2.98 -3.41
N ALA A 57 -12.60 2.98 -2.40
CA ALA A 57 -11.50 2.03 -2.28
C ALA A 57 -11.28 1.66 -0.81
N SER A 58 -11.01 0.38 -0.55
CA SER A 58 -10.65 -0.10 0.78
C SER A 58 -9.18 -0.51 0.83
N VAL A 59 -8.53 -0.19 1.94
CA VAL A 59 -7.14 -0.54 2.22
C VAL A 59 -7.10 -1.33 3.52
N ALA A 60 -6.36 -2.43 3.54
CA ALA A 60 -6.08 -3.21 4.74
C ALA A 60 -4.58 -3.48 4.85
N ALA A 61 -4.03 -3.38 6.06
CA ALA A 61 -2.65 -3.67 6.39
C ALA A 61 -2.55 -4.28 7.78
N ASP A 62 -1.67 -5.26 7.95
CA ASP A 62 -1.38 -5.96 9.20
C ASP A 62 0.14 -6.11 9.33
N ARG A 63 0.74 -5.45 10.34
CA ARG A 63 2.20 -5.49 10.54
C ARG A 63 2.74 -6.89 10.81
N CYS A 64 1.89 -7.79 11.26
CA CYS A 64 2.23 -9.18 11.56
C CYS A 64 1.59 -10.16 10.55
N GLY A 65 1.03 -9.66 9.45
CA GLY A 65 0.29 -10.44 8.47
C GLY A 65 1.13 -11.20 7.45
N GLY A 66 2.46 -11.00 7.43
CA GLY A 66 3.36 -11.56 6.43
C GLY A 66 3.82 -10.51 5.40
N ASP A 67 4.46 -10.98 4.33
CA ASP A 67 4.97 -10.19 3.20
C ASP A 67 4.12 -10.29 1.93
N ASP A 68 3.01 -11.01 2.00
CA ASP A 68 2.06 -11.15 0.89
C ASP A 68 1.11 -9.96 0.80
N SER A 69 0.63 -9.67 -0.41
CA SER A 69 -0.43 -8.69 -0.62
C SER A 69 -1.38 -9.12 -1.73
N VAL A 70 -2.61 -8.61 -1.65
CA VAL A 70 -3.65 -8.86 -2.65
C VAL A 70 -4.31 -7.55 -3.07
N GLY A 71 -4.43 -7.35 -4.37
CA GLY A 71 -5.26 -6.33 -4.99
C GLY A 71 -6.49 -6.96 -5.61
N ILE A 72 -7.68 -6.50 -5.22
CA ILE A 72 -8.96 -7.01 -5.76
C ILE A 72 -9.69 -5.85 -6.43
N VAL A 73 -10.09 -6.03 -7.67
CA VAL A 73 -10.92 -5.08 -8.41
C VAL A 73 -12.33 -5.66 -8.51
N VAL A 74 -13.31 -4.84 -8.13
CA VAL A 74 -14.71 -5.22 -8.10
C VAL A 74 -15.50 -4.28 -9.01
N ASP A 75 -16.39 -4.85 -9.82
CA ASP A 75 -17.36 -4.09 -10.59
C ASP A 75 -18.37 -3.43 -9.64
N SER A 76 -18.43 -2.11 -9.66
CA SER A 76 -19.27 -1.34 -8.73
C SER A 76 -20.78 -1.52 -8.94
N SER A 77 -21.21 -1.97 -10.12
CA SER A 77 -22.63 -2.15 -10.44
C SER A 77 -23.16 -3.53 -10.03
N THR A 78 -22.30 -4.54 -10.07
CA THR A 78 -22.66 -5.94 -9.78
C THR A 78 -22.09 -6.45 -8.46
N GLY A 79 -21.09 -5.77 -7.90
CA GLY A 79 -20.34 -6.21 -6.73
C GLY A 79 -19.46 -7.44 -6.99
N LYS A 80 -19.25 -7.82 -8.25
CA LYS A 80 -18.46 -9.00 -8.61
C LYS A 80 -16.99 -8.66 -8.78
N GLU A 81 -16.13 -9.55 -8.28
CA GLU A 81 -14.70 -9.51 -8.55
C GLU A 81 -14.45 -9.67 -10.06
N VAL A 82 -13.71 -8.72 -10.64
CA VAL A 82 -13.34 -8.72 -12.06
C VAL A 82 -11.86 -8.97 -12.27
N ALA A 83 -11.03 -8.70 -11.25
CA ALA A 83 -9.62 -9.03 -11.28
C ALA A 83 -9.07 -9.22 -9.86
N ARG A 84 -8.04 -10.07 -9.75
CA ARG A 84 -7.27 -10.31 -8.54
C ARG A 84 -5.80 -10.38 -8.90
N TYR A 85 -5.00 -9.72 -8.09
CA TYR A 85 -3.55 -9.68 -8.22
C TYR A 85 -2.96 -10.08 -6.87
N ASN A 86 -2.08 -11.07 -6.87
CA ASN A 86 -1.35 -11.50 -5.68
C ASN A 86 0.12 -11.13 -5.86
N MET A 87 0.77 -10.73 -4.78
CA MET A 87 2.21 -10.55 -4.73
C MET A 87 2.73 -11.27 -3.47
N PRO A 88 3.71 -12.19 -3.60
CA PRO A 88 4.24 -12.69 -4.88
C PRO A 88 3.18 -13.49 -5.67
N ASP A 89 3.32 -13.54 -6.99
CA ASP A 89 2.53 -14.43 -7.84
C ASP A 89 3.15 -15.84 -7.93
N GLU A 90 2.47 -16.77 -8.60
CA GLU A 90 2.92 -18.17 -8.68
C GLU A 90 4.29 -18.32 -9.36
N GLU A 91 4.60 -17.48 -10.35
CA GLU A 91 5.88 -17.51 -11.06
C GLU A 91 7.01 -17.00 -10.17
N ALA A 92 6.78 -15.89 -9.45
CA ALA A 92 7.72 -15.35 -8.48
C ALA A 92 8.03 -16.36 -7.38
N VAL A 93 7.00 -17.01 -6.81
CA VAL A 93 7.17 -18.06 -5.79
C VAL A 93 8.00 -19.22 -6.31
N ALA A 94 7.72 -19.69 -7.53
CA ALA A 94 8.47 -20.79 -8.14
C ALA A 94 9.96 -20.45 -8.38
N ASN A 95 10.30 -19.17 -8.53
CA ASN A 95 11.67 -18.71 -8.77
C ASN A 95 12.48 -18.49 -7.48
N ILE A 96 11.84 -18.39 -6.30
CA ILE A 96 12.54 -18.14 -5.01
C ILE A 96 13.71 -19.09 -4.76
N PRO A 97 13.60 -20.43 -4.93
CA PRO A 97 14.72 -21.33 -4.68
C PRO A 97 15.93 -21.06 -5.59
N SER A 98 15.69 -20.63 -6.83
CA SER A 98 16.76 -20.25 -7.76
C SER A 98 17.47 -18.99 -7.28
N LEU A 99 16.72 -18.00 -6.79
CA LEU A 99 17.27 -16.75 -6.29
C LEU A 99 18.03 -16.93 -4.98
N GLU A 100 17.53 -17.78 -4.07
CA GLU A 100 18.22 -18.12 -2.82
C GLU A 100 19.54 -18.85 -3.10
N ALA A 101 19.57 -19.77 -4.06
CA ALA A 101 20.80 -20.44 -4.48
C ALA A 101 21.84 -19.46 -5.07
N LYS A 102 21.39 -18.41 -5.76
CA LYS A 102 22.24 -17.36 -6.34
C LYS A 102 22.72 -16.34 -5.29
N ASN A 103 21.86 -15.99 -4.34
CA ASN A 103 22.09 -14.93 -3.36
C ASN A 103 21.85 -15.46 -1.93
N PRO A 104 22.66 -16.41 -1.45
CA PRO A 104 22.39 -17.08 -0.19
C PRO A 104 22.41 -16.10 1.00
N GLY A 105 21.41 -16.21 1.87
CA GLY A 105 21.30 -15.41 3.10
C GLY A 105 20.68 -14.02 2.91
N ALA A 106 20.17 -13.68 1.73
CA ALA A 106 19.33 -12.50 1.59
C ALA A 106 17.99 -12.68 2.33
N MET A 107 17.37 -11.56 2.72
CA MET A 107 16.07 -11.56 3.39
C MET A 107 14.97 -12.08 2.45
N PRO A 108 14.00 -12.89 2.92
CA PRO A 108 13.00 -13.54 2.07
C PRO A 108 12.24 -12.62 1.11
N TYR A 109 11.84 -11.44 1.59
CA TYR A 109 11.11 -10.46 0.77
C TYR A 109 11.92 -9.96 -0.45
N PHE A 110 13.25 -10.00 -0.42
CA PHE A 110 14.06 -9.66 -1.59
C PHE A 110 13.90 -10.68 -2.71
N TYR A 111 13.68 -11.96 -2.40
CA TYR A 111 13.42 -12.96 -3.43
C TYR A 111 12.01 -12.80 -4.01
N ALA A 112 11.01 -12.58 -3.15
CA ALA A 112 9.62 -12.39 -3.56
C ALA A 112 9.44 -11.15 -4.45
N GLN A 113 10.20 -10.09 -4.19
CA GLN A 113 10.10 -8.79 -4.89
C GLN A 113 11.14 -8.61 -6.00
N ASP A 114 12.05 -9.56 -6.21
CA ASP A 114 13.10 -9.49 -7.24
C ASP A 114 12.57 -9.13 -8.64
N PRO A 115 11.53 -9.79 -9.19
CA PRO A 115 11.03 -9.47 -10.53
C PRO A 115 10.48 -8.04 -10.62
N ASP A 116 9.77 -7.58 -9.59
CA ASP A 116 9.21 -6.23 -9.55
C ASP A 116 10.32 -5.16 -9.48
N TYR A 117 11.34 -5.37 -8.65
CA TYR A 117 12.48 -4.45 -8.58
C TYR A 117 13.31 -4.44 -9.86
N ALA A 118 13.48 -5.58 -10.53
CA ALA A 118 14.16 -5.64 -11.81
C ALA A 118 13.40 -4.83 -12.88
N SER A 119 12.09 -5.06 -13.01
CA SER A 119 11.20 -4.32 -13.91
C SER A 119 11.22 -2.81 -13.61
N LEU A 120 11.12 -2.42 -12.34
CA LEU A 120 11.19 -1.01 -11.93
C LEU A 120 12.52 -0.35 -12.34
N LYS A 121 13.65 -1.00 -12.03
CA LYS A 121 14.99 -0.48 -12.38
C LYS A 121 15.15 -0.33 -13.88
N GLU A 122 14.68 -1.31 -14.66
CA GLU A 122 14.77 -1.28 -16.12
C GLU A 122 13.97 -0.12 -16.71
N ARG A 123 12.72 0.10 -16.26
CA ARG A 123 11.87 1.21 -16.72
C ARG A 123 12.48 2.56 -16.42
N VAL A 124 12.98 2.74 -15.20
CA VAL A 124 13.63 3.99 -14.78
C VAL A 124 14.92 4.22 -15.57
N ALA A 125 15.77 3.20 -15.70
CA ALA A 125 17.03 3.32 -16.46
C ALA A 125 16.78 3.67 -17.93
N LYS A 126 15.78 3.06 -18.57
CA LYS A 126 15.39 3.40 -19.95
C LYS A 126 14.98 4.87 -20.08
N ASN A 127 14.14 5.36 -19.17
CA ASN A 127 13.73 6.77 -19.16
C ASN A 127 14.90 7.74 -18.91
N CYS A 128 15.88 7.36 -18.07
CA CYS A 128 17.07 8.18 -17.84
C CYS A 128 17.97 8.29 -19.08
N VAL A 129 18.05 7.23 -19.89
CA VAL A 129 18.83 7.22 -21.13
C VAL A 129 18.09 7.95 -22.24
N ASP A 130 16.78 7.73 -22.36
CA ASP A 130 15.91 8.38 -23.34
C ASP A 130 14.64 8.90 -22.64
N PRO A 131 14.56 10.21 -22.35
CA PRO A 131 13.39 10.81 -21.72
C PRO A 131 12.10 10.72 -22.53
N SER A 132 12.16 10.38 -23.83
CA SER A 132 10.97 10.15 -24.64
C SER A 132 10.30 8.79 -24.33
N VAL A 133 11.04 7.87 -23.72
CA VAL A 133 10.50 6.59 -23.23
C VAL A 133 9.97 6.80 -21.81
N ALA A 134 8.65 6.84 -21.66
CA ALA A 134 8.04 6.98 -20.35
C ALA A 134 8.33 5.76 -19.44
N ALA A 135 8.64 6.01 -18.16
CA ALA A 135 8.70 4.97 -17.13
C ALA A 135 7.28 4.58 -16.69
N GLU A 136 6.51 3.98 -17.59
CA GLU A 136 5.10 3.64 -17.37
C GLU A 136 4.91 2.79 -16.11
N GLY A 137 3.88 3.12 -15.32
CA GLY A 137 3.56 2.43 -14.06
C GLY A 137 4.44 2.81 -12.88
N VAL A 138 5.47 3.65 -13.06
CA VAL A 138 6.29 4.18 -11.95
C VAL A 138 5.61 5.42 -11.37
N ALA A 139 5.45 5.46 -10.05
CA ALA A 139 4.88 6.62 -9.37
C ALA A 139 5.81 7.84 -9.53
N SER A 140 5.23 8.98 -9.94
CA SER A 140 5.96 10.25 -10.01
C SER A 140 6.19 10.85 -8.61
N ILE A 141 7.04 11.87 -8.54
CA ILE A 141 7.24 12.61 -7.29
C ILE A 141 5.96 13.29 -6.80
N ASP A 142 5.09 13.75 -7.71
CA ASP A 142 3.81 14.35 -7.35
C ASP A 142 2.87 13.32 -6.71
N VAL A 143 2.82 12.10 -7.24
CA VAL A 143 2.08 10.99 -6.63
C VAL A 143 2.62 10.66 -5.24
N ALA A 144 3.94 10.68 -5.06
CA ALA A 144 4.56 10.45 -3.76
C ALA A 144 4.21 11.54 -2.74
N LEU A 145 4.30 12.81 -3.14
CA LEU A 145 3.93 13.96 -2.31
C LEU A 145 2.46 13.90 -1.90
N GLU A 146 1.55 13.64 -2.85
CA GLU A 146 0.12 13.57 -2.57
C GLU A 146 -0.23 12.36 -1.69
N SER A 147 0.43 11.22 -1.91
CA SER A 147 0.28 10.04 -1.05
C SER A 147 0.67 10.32 0.39
N LEU A 148 1.74 11.08 0.61
CA LEU A 148 2.19 11.46 1.95
C LEU A 148 1.19 12.42 2.62
N LYS A 149 0.69 13.44 1.90
CA LYS A 149 -0.36 14.32 2.43
C LYS A 149 -1.60 13.54 2.83
N VAL A 150 -2.02 12.59 2.00
CA VAL A 150 -3.15 11.71 2.32
C VAL A 150 -2.85 10.88 3.57
N ALA A 151 -1.65 10.30 3.71
CA ALA A 151 -1.28 9.53 4.91
C ALA A 151 -1.37 10.39 6.19
N GLU A 152 -0.79 11.60 6.17
CA GLU A 152 -0.84 12.55 7.29
C GLU A 152 -2.27 13.00 7.60
N TYR A 153 -3.09 13.23 6.58
CA TYR A 153 -4.50 13.60 6.75
C TYR A 153 -5.32 12.47 7.37
N LEU A 154 -5.11 11.22 6.93
CA LEU A 154 -5.87 10.06 7.39
C LEU A 154 -5.53 9.65 8.83
N THR A 155 -4.25 9.78 9.22
CA THR A 155 -3.76 9.28 10.51
C THR A 155 -4.58 9.76 11.72
N PRO A 156 -4.76 11.07 11.96
CA PRO A 156 -5.53 11.53 13.13
C PRO A 156 -7.01 11.13 13.05
N ILE A 157 -7.61 11.14 11.85
CA ILE A 157 -9.01 10.74 11.63
C ILE A 157 -9.22 9.26 12.01
N LEU A 158 -8.31 8.40 11.58
CA LEU A 158 -8.38 6.96 11.85
C LEU A 158 -8.05 6.65 13.32
N GLN A 159 -7.12 7.37 13.94
CA GLN A 159 -6.84 7.27 15.37
C GLN A 159 -8.06 7.66 16.20
N GLU A 160 -8.74 8.75 15.86
CA GLU A 160 -9.97 9.18 16.54
C GLU A 160 -11.08 8.12 16.43
N GLN A 161 -11.30 7.58 15.24
CA GLN A 161 -12.32 6.53 15.02
C GLN A 161 -12.03 5.24 15.80
N LEU A 162 -10.75 4.94 16.03
CA LEU A 162 -10.26 3.71 16.68
C LEU A 162 -9.90 3.90 18.15
N SER A 163 -9.96 5.12 18.67
CA SER A 163 -9.77 5.39 20.08
C SER A 163 -10.91 4.72 20.88
N PRO A 164 -10.64 4.21 22.09
CA PRO A 164 -11.69 3.69 22.95
C PRO A 164 -12.73 4.80 23.19
N SER A 165 -14.03 4.50 23.02
CA SER A 165 -15.09 5.41 23.42
C SER A 165 -14.94 5.73 24.92
N PRO A 166 -15.17 6.99 25.35
CA PRO A 166 -15.17 7.35 26.76
C PRO A 166 -16.21 6.56 27.58
#